data_AF-R4ZGN6-F1
#
_entry.id   AF-R4ZGN6-F1
#
_cell.length_a   1.000
_cell.length_b   1.000
_cell.length_c   1.000
_cell.angle_alpha   90.00
_cell.angle_beta   90.00
_cell.angle_gamma   90.00
#
_symmetry.space_group_name_H-M   'P 1'
#
loop_
_entity.id
_entity.type
_entity.pdbx_description
1 polymer ?
#
loop_
_entity_poly.entity_id
_entity_poly.type
_entity_poly.pdbx_seq_one_letter_code
_entity_poly.pdbx_strand_id
1 'polypeptide(L)'
;VSSGVRDTIRYLVQHHMVDVVVTTAGGIEEDLIKCLAPTYKGDLSLPGAVLRSKGLNRIGNLLVPNDNYCKFEDWIIPIFDQMYEEQTKQNVLWTPSKVIARLGKEINDESSYLYWAYKNKIPVFCPSLTDGSLGDMLYFHSFRKDDPNNPNHNPGLIIDIVGDIRAMNGEAVHAGSRKTGVIILGGGLPKHHICN
;
A
#
# COMPACT_ATOMS: atom_id res chain seq x y z
N VAL A 1 10.06 4.64 -0.82
CA VAL A 1 9.04 5.42 -1.57
C VAL A 1 8.94 6.86 -1.07
N SER A 2 9.21 7.12 0.20
CA SER A 2 9.27 8.49 0.77
C SER A 2 10.24 9.43 0.05
N SER A 3 11.39 8.93 -0.43
CA SER A 3 12.34 9.72 -1.23
C SER A 3 11.91 9.88 -2.70
N GLY A 4 12.70 10.64 -3.48
CA GLY A 4 12.52 10.79 -4.93
C GLY A 4 12.78 9.51 -5.74
N VAL A 5 13.32 8.45 -5.12
CA VAL A 5 13.49 7.14 -5.79
C VAL A 5 12.13 6.55 -6.23
N ARG A 6 11.01 7.01 -5.63
CA ARG A 6 9.65 6.71 -6.11
C ARG A 6 9.53 6.89 -7.62
N ASP A 7 10.06 7.97 -8.17
CA ASP A 7 9.88 8.29 -9.58
C ASP A 7 10.66 7.34 -10.49
N THR A 8 11.80 6.83 -10.00
CA THR A 8 12.57 5.77 -10.66
C THR A 8 11.81 4.44 -10.65
N ILE A 9 11.22 4.07 -9.50
CA ILE A 9 10.40 2.86 -9.39
C ILE A 9 9.19 2.95 -10.33
N ARG A 10 8.47 4.09 -10.31
CA ARG A 10 7.35 4.39 -11.21
C ARG A 10 7.74 4.25 -12.67
N TYR A 11 8.92 4.74 -13.08
CA TYR A 11 9.43 4.57 -14.44
C TYR A 11 9.60 3.09 -14.81
N LEU A 12 10.26 2.30 -13.95
CA LEU A 12 10.47 0.87 -14.22
C LEU A 12 9.15 0.11 -14.35
N VAL A 13 8.18 0.40 -13.47
CA VAL A 13 6.86 -0.24 -13.49
C VAL A 13 6.04 0.21 -14.71
N GLN A 14 6.04 1.50 -15.04
CA GLN A 14 5.36 2.08 -16.21
C GLN A 14 5.80 1.43 -17.52
N HIS A 15 7.09 1.13 -17.65
CA HIS A 15 7.67 0.57 -18.86
C HIS A 15 7.84 -0.96 -18.83
N HIS A 16 7.14 -1.66 -17.93
CA HIS A 16 7.20 -3.13 -17.80
C HIS A 16 8.63 -3.68 -17.70
N MET A 17 9.51 -2.96 -16.99
CA MET A 17 10.90 -3.40 -16.78
C MET A 17 11.06 -4.36 -15.59
N VAL A 18 9.97 -4.60 -14.86
CA VAL A 18 9.88 -5.56 -13.74
C VAL A 18 8.57 -6.32 -13.84
N ASP A 19 8.56 -7.58 -13.42
CA ASP A 19 7.38 -8.44 -13.45
C ASP A 19 6.65 -8.51 -12.10
N VAL A 20 7.36 -8.30 -10.99
CA VAL A 20 6.82 -8.41 -9.62
C VAL A 20 7.43 -7.33 -8.74
N VAL A 21 6.63 -6.73 -7.85
CA VAL A 21 7.10 -5.80 -6.82
C VAL A 21 6.76 -6.35 -5.44
N VAL A 22 7.71 -6.26 -4.50
CA VAL A 22 7.44 -6.51 -3.09
C VAL A 22 7.88 -5.30 -2.28
N THR A 23 7.03 -4.82 -1.38
CA THR A 23 7.34 -3.68 -0.52
C THR A 23 6.63 -3.78 0.83
N THR A 24 6.82 -2.79 1.71
CA THR A 24 6.11 -2.66 3.00
C THR A 24 4.91 -1.72 2.88
N ALA A 25 4.06 -1.65 3.91
CA ALA A 25 2.87 -0.78 3.89
C ALA A 25 3.23 0.70 3.60
N GLY A 26 4.28 1.22 4.23
CA GLY A 26 4.83 2.55 3.92
C GLY A 26 5.21 2.74 2.44
N GLY A 27 5.64 1.68 1.76
CA GLY A 27 5.89 1.71 0.31
C GLY A 27 4.62 1.88 -0.52
N ILE A 28 3.50 1.35 -0.06
CA ILE A 28 2.19 1.45 -0.71
C ILE A 28 1.56 2.82 -0.41
N GLU A 29 1.37 3.14 0.87
CA GLU A 29 0.60 4.31 1.29
C GLU A 29 1.28 5.63 0.91
N GLU A 30 2.60 5.72 0.99
CA GLU A 30 3.29 6.96 0.60
C GLU A 30 3.25 7.23 -0.91
N ASP A 31 3.08 6.20 -1.75
CA ASP A 31 2.87 6.40 -3.18
C ASP A 31 1.50 7.03 -3.46
N LEU A 32 0.47 6.54 -2.77
CA LEU A 32 -0.91 7.05 -2.88
C LEU A 32 -1.01 8.46 -2.29
N ILE A 33 -0.48 8.65 -1.08
CA ILE A 33 -0.49 9.95 -0.38
C ILE A 33 0.17 11.04 -1.22
N LYS A 34 1.25 10.72 -1.95
CA LYS A 34 1.94 11.69 -2.80
C LYS A 34 1.14 12.16 -4.02
N CYS A 35 0.12 11.42 -4.43
CA CYS A 35 -0.85 11.89 -5.44
C CYS A 35 -1.84 12.90 -4.83
N LEU A 36 -2.07 12.85 -3.52
CA LEU A 36 -3.01 13.71 -2.81
C LEU A 36 -2.36 14.99 -2.27
N ALA A 37 -1.12 14.89 -1.77
CA ALA A 37 -0.38 16.00 -1.21
C ALA A 37 1.14 15.74 -1.21
N PRO A 38 1.98 16.79 -1.35
CA PRO A 38 3.43 16.63 -1.45
C PRO A 38 4.10 16.27 -0.12
N THR A 39 5.27 15.65 -0.23
CA THR A 39 6.27 15.50 0.84
C THR A 39 7.33 16.59 0.69
N TYR A 40 7.79 17.17 1.81
CA TYR A 40 8.74 18.28 1.79
C TYR A 40 10.12 17.85 2.28
N LYS A 41 11.15 18.56 1.82
CA LYS A 41 12.51 18.44 2.38
C LYS A 41 12.55 19.11 3.75
N GLY A 42 13.16 18.44 4.71
CA GLY A 42 13.48 18.95 6.04
C GLY A 42 14.91 18.62 6.41
N ASP A 43 15.15 18.42 7.71
CA ASP A 43 16.46 18.09 8.27
C ASP A 43 16.34 17.01 9.36
N LEU A 44 17.32 16.13 9.45
CA LEU A 44 17.39 15.05 10.45
C LEU A 44 17.42 15.60 11.88
N SER A 45 18.01 16.78 12.08
CA SER A 45 18.20 17.45 13.37
C SER A 45 16.95 18.15 13.90
N LEU A 46 15.85 18.22 13.13
CA LEU A 46 14.63 18.92 13.56
C LEU A 46 14.05 18.28 14.84
N PRO A 47 13.82 19.06 15.91
CA PRO A 47 13.35 18.54 17.19
C PRO A 47 11.94 17.93 17.07
N GLY A 48 11.81 16.66 17.49
CA GLY A 48 10.54 15.92 17.37
C GLY A 48 9.36 16.57 18.10
N ALA A 49 9.58 17.16 19.27
CA ALA A 49 8.53 17.84 20.03
C ALA A 49 7.92 19.03 19.29
N VAL A 50 8.76 19.82 18.59
CA VAL A 50 8.31 20.98 17.80
C VAL A 50 7.57 20.52 16.53
N LEU A 51 8.03 19.43 15.91
CA LEU A 51 7.34 18.86 14.76
C LEU A 51 5.97 18.32 15.15
N ARG A 52 5.88 17.60 16.28
CA ARG A 52 4.60 17.05 16.78
C ARG A 52 3.60 18.14 17.12
N SER A 53 4.01 19.24 17.76
CA SER A 53 3.10 20.36 18.07
C SER A 53 2.57 21.07 16.82
N LYS A 54 3.27 20.94 15.69
CA LYS A 54 2.86 21.46 14.38
C LYS A 54 2.17 20.43 13.48
N GLY A 55 1.97 19.20 13.95
CA GLY A 55 1.41 18.12 13.14
C GLY A 55 2.28 17.75 11.94
N LEU A 56 3.60 17.73 12.11
CA LEU A 56 4.56 17.34 11.07
C LEU A 56 5.21 16.00 11.43
N ASN A 57 5.11 15.01 10.54
CA ASN A 57 5.79 13.72 10.68
C ASN A 57 7.13 13.77 9.96
N ARG A 58 8.19 13.26 10.59
CA ARG A 58 9.55 13.25 10.03
C ARG A 58 9.96 11.86 9.60
N ILE A 59 10.39 11.74 8.34
CA ILE A 59 10.98 10.52 7.76
C ILE A 59 12.41 10.85 7.35
N GLY A 60 13.38 10.57 8.22
CA GLY A 60 14.76 11.00 7.99
C GLY A 60 14.87 12.53 7.90
N ASN A 61 15.26 13.03 6.72
CA ASN A 61 15.30 14.46 6.37
C ASN A 61 14.10 14.91 5.51
N LEU A 62 12.97 14.20 5.58
CA LEU A 62 11.73 14.53 4.89
C LEU A 62 10.64 14.84 5.91
N LEU A 63 9.68 15.67 5.52
CA LEU A 63 8.53 16.06 6.33
C LEU A 63 7.23 15.78 5.59
N VAL A 64 6.29 15.13 6.28
CA VAL A 64 4.94 14.82 5.82
C VAL A 64 3.95 15.50 6.77
N PRO A 65 3.22 16.54 6.33
CA PRO A 65 2.17 17.16 7.14
C PRO A 65 1.05 16.17 7.48
N ASN A 66 0.48 16.27 8.68
CA ASN A 66 -0.66 15.44 9.10
C ASN A 66 -1.86 15.55 8.15
N ASP A 67 -2.08 16.73 7.55
CA ASP A 67 -3.12 16.97 6.55
C ASP A 67 -3.05 15.98 5.36
N ASN A 68 -1.86 15.49 5.01
CA ASN A 68 -1.70 14.47 3.99
C ASN A 68 -2.41 13.15 4.37
N TYR A 69 -2.37 12.77 5.65
CA TYR A 69 -3.03 11.58 6.16
C TYR A 69 -4.55 11.78 6.30
N CYS A 70 -5.01 12.99 6.63
CA CYS A 70 -6.44 13.32 6.60
C CYS A 70 -7.01 13.20 5.18
N LYS A 71 -6.30 13.73 4.17
CA LYS A 71 -6.69 13.56 2.76
C LYS A 71 -6.69 12.09 2.33
N PHE A 72 -5.75 11.30 2.85
CA PHE A 72 -5.69 9.87 2.57
C PHE A 72 -6.88 9.12 3.19
N GLU A 73 -7.27 9.45 4.42
CA GLU A 73 -8.49 8.94 5.05
C GLU A 73 -9.72 9.25 4.21
N ASP A 74 -9.93 10.52 3.84
CA ASP A 74 -11.07 10.96 3.04
C ASP A 74 -11.16 10.21 1.69
N TRP A 75 -10.00 9.92 1.09
CA TRP A 75 -9.91 9.18 -0.17
C TRP A 75 -10.15 7.67 -0.02
N ILE A 76 -9.56 7.03 1.00
CA ILE A 76 -9.53 5.56 1.09
C ILE A 76 -10.78 4.96 1.73
N ILE A 77 -11.43 5.66 2.66
CA ILE A 77 -12.58 5.12 3.39
C ILE A 77 -13.75 4.73 2.44
N PRO A 78 -14.16 5.56 1.47
CA PRO A 78 -15.21 5.17 0.52
C PRO A 78 -14.84 3.94 -0.32
N ILE A 79 -13.54 3.73 -0.58
CA ILE A 79 -13.04 2.56 -1.30
C ILE A 79 -13.18 1.31 -0.42
N PHE A 80 -12.83 1.40 0.87
CA PHE A 80 -13.03 0.31 1.83
C PHE A 80 -14.50 -0.05 2.01
N ASP A 81 -15.41 0.92 1.94
CA ASP A 81 -16.84 0.65 1.93
C ASP A 81 -17.27 -0.20 0.73
N GLN A 82 -16.82 0.14 -0.47
CA GLN A 82 -17.09 -0.63 -1.68
C GLN A 82 -16.47 -2.03 -1.60
N MET A 83 -15.21 -2.13 -1.17
CA MET A 83 -14.52 -3.41 -1.00
C MET A 83 -15.24 -4.32 0.00
N TYR A 84 -15.80 -3.74 1.07
CA TYR A 84 -16.55 -4.49 2.07
C TYR A 84 -17.90 -4.98 1.52
N GLU A 85 -18.59 -4.16 0.73
CA GLU A 85 -19.79 -4.59 0.02
C GLU A 85 -19.51 -5.70 -0.99
N GLU A 86 -18.40 -5.60 -1.73
CA GLU A 86 -17.95 -6.65 -2.66
C GLU A 86 -17.61 -7.94 -1.90
N GLN A 87 -16.97 -7.85 -0.74
CA GLN A 87 -16.68 -9.00 0.12
C GLN A 87 -17.95 -9.69 0.62
N THR A 88 -18.93 -8.91 1.09
CA THR A 88 -20.15 -9.45 1.74
C THR A 88 -21.22 -9.88 0.76
N LYS A 89 -21.41 -9.15 -0.35
CA LYS A 89 -22.47 -9.41 -1.33
C LYS A 89 -22.01 -10.26 -2.51
N GLN A 90 -20.72 -10.19 -2.86
CA GLN A 90 -20.16 -10.86 -4.04
C GLN A 90 -19.13 -11.95 -3.69
N ASN A 91 -18.91 -12.22 -2.39
CA ASN A 91 -17.94 -13.19 -1.89
C ASN A 91 -16.50 -12.94 -2.40
N VAL A 92 -16.13 -11.68 -2.59
CA VAL A 92 -14.75 -11.32 -2.96
C VAL A 92 -13.82 -11.56 -1.77
N LEU A 93 -12.85 -12.45 -1.93
CA LEU A 93 -11.76 -12.63 -0.97
C LEU A 93 -10.60 -11.68 -1.32
N TRP A 94 -10.40 -10.66 -0.49
CA TRP A 94 -9.29 -9.73 -0.61
C TRP A 94 -7.99 -10.36 -0.10
N THR A 95 -6.91 -10.13 -0.84
CA THR A 95 -5.52 -10.38 -0.42
C THR A 95 -4.75 -9.07 -0.53
N PRO A 96 -3.59 -8.89 0.13
CA PRO A 96 -2.86 -7.64 0.04
C PRO A 96 -2.60 -7.18 -1.40
N SER A 97 -2.15 -8.06 -2.30
CA SER A 97 -1.95 -7.69 -3.70
C SER A 97 -3.23 -7.25 -4.43
N LYS A 98 -4.40 -7.87 -4.15
CA LYS A 98 -5.69 -7.44 -4.71
C LYS A 98 -6.13 -6.08 -4.18
N VAL A 99 -5.92 -5.83 -2.88
CA VAL A 99 -6.18 -4.52 -2.27
C VAL A 99 -5.30 -3.47 -2.94
N ILE A 100 -4.00 -3.73 -3.06
CA ILE A 100 -3.06 -2.79 -3.70
C ILE A 100 -3.43 -2.53 -5.16
N ALA A 101 -3.82 -3.57 -5.92
CA ALA A 101 -4.28 -3.40 -7.30
C ALA A 101 -5.57 -2.56 -7.39
N ARG A 102 -6.52 -2.74 -6.45
CA ARG A 102 -7.71 -1.89 -6.33
C ARG A 102 -7.31 -0.44 -6.05
N LEU A 103 -6.43 -0.18 -5.10
CA LEU A 103 -5.98 1.17 -4.78
C LEU A 103 -5.24 1.83 -5.96
N GLY A 104 -4.42 1.09 -6.70
CA GLY A 104 -3.77 1.57 -7.93
C GLY A 104 -4.78 1.91 -9.03
N LYS A 105 -5.88 1.16 -9.13
CA LYS A 105 -7.00 1.51 -10.04
C LYS A 105 -7.69 2.81 -9.60
N GLU A 106 -8.04 2.93 -8.33
CA GLU A 106 -8.84 4.05 -7.81
C GLU A 106 -8.04 5.37 -7.77
N ILE A 107 -6.72 5.33 -7.55
CA ILE A 107 -5.92 6.56 -7.51
C ILE A 107 -5.86 7.24 -8.88
N ASN A 108 -5.91 6.44 -9.95
CA ASN A 108 -6.00 6.89 -11.35
C ASN A 108 -5.07 8.07 -11.72
N ASP A 109 -3.83 8.02 -11.22
CA ASP A 109 -2.82 9.08 -11.37
C ASP A 109 -1.53 8.49 -11.94
N GLU A 110 -1.09 8.98 -13.10
CA GLU A 110 0.11 8.50 -13.79
C GLU A 110 1.42 8.77 -13.02
N SER A 111 1.40 9.61 -11.98
CA SER A 111 2.54 9.81 -11.09
C SER A 111 2.73 8.68 -10.07
N SER A 112 1.72 7.82 -9.88
CA SER A 112 1.75 6.66 -8.97
C SER A 112 2.39 5.45 -9.64
N TYR A 113 3.32 4.77 -8.95
CA TYR A 113 3.81 3.48 -9.45
C TYR A 113 2.75 2.38 -9.31
N LEU A 114 1.84 2.50 -8.33
CA LEU A 114 0.74 1.55 -8.13
C LEU A 114 -0.31 1.63 -9.24
N TYR A 115 -0.60 2.83 -9.74
CA TYR A 115 -1.41 3.01 -10.93
C TYR A 115 -0.84 2.24 -12.12
N TRP A 116 0.46 2.41 -12.37
CA TRP A 116 1.13 1.70 -13.45
C TRP A 116 1.17 0.20 -13.20
N ALA A 117 1.41 -0.24 -11.96
CA ALA A 117 1.37 -1.67 -11.61
C ALA A 117 0.01 -2.28 -11.94
N TYR A 118 -1.09 -1.59 -11.60
CA TYR A 118 -2.44 -2.00 -11.96
C TYR A 118 -2.64 -2.06 -13.49
N LYS A 119 -2.31 -0.98 -14.21
CA LYS A 119 -2.44 -0.89 -15.68
C LYS A 119 -1.67 -1.99 -16.40
N ASN A 120 -0.49 -2.30 -15.88
CA ASN A 120 0.48 -3.21 -16.48
C ASN A 120 0.31 -4.65 -15.98
N LYS A 121 -0.63 -4.90 -15.06
CA LYS A 121 -0.88 -6.20 -14.43
C LYS A 121 0.35 -6.77 -13.71
N ILE A 122 1.15 -5.89 -13.12
CA ILE A 122 2.32 -6.24 -12.30
C ILE A 122 1.81 -6.42 -10.86
N PRO A 123 1.86 -7.63 -10.26
CA PRO A 123 1.46 -7.83 -8.88
C PRO A 123 2.42 -7.11 -7.93
N VAL A 124 1.83 -6.46 -6.92
CA VAL A 124 2.56 -5.82 -5.82
C VAL A 124 2.21 -6.55 -4.54
N PHE A 125 3.17 -7.22 -3.92
CA PHE A 125 2.99 -7.95 -2.67
C PHE A 125 3.44 -7.12 -1.47
N CYS A 126 2.66 -7.19 -0.39
CA CYS A 126 2.98 -6.57 0.89
C CYS A 126 2.41 -7.43 2.04
N PRO A 127 3.17 -8.42 2.54
CA PRO A 127 2.69 -9.31 3.60
C PRO A 127 2.30 -8.58 4.90
N SER A 128 2.93 -7.43 5.18
CA SER A 128 2.65 -6.59 6.34
C SER A 128 1.81 -5.37 5.99
N LEU A 129 0.73 -5.55 5.21
CA LEU A 129 -0.10 -4.44 4.69
C LEU A 129 -0.68 -3.53 5.79
N THR A 130 -0.90 -4.06 6.99
CA THR A 130 -1.47 -3.33 8.13
C THR A 130 -0.45 -2.55 8.95
N ASP A 131 0.85 -2.61 8.63
CA ASP A 131 1.92 -1.96 9.41
C ASP A 131 2.21 -0.53 8.91
N GLY A 132 1.20 0.35 9.00
CA GLY A 132 1.28 1.73 8.50
C GLY A 132 -0.05 2.48 8.61
N SER A 133 -0.11 3.67 8.03
CA SER A 133 -1.34 4.48 7.97
C SER A 133 -2.49 3.74 7.30
N LEU A 134 -2.24 2.87 6.32
CA LEU A 134 -3.28 2.03 5.72
C LEU A 134 -3.90 1.10 6.77
N GLY A 135 -3.10 0.57 7.69
CA GLY A 135 -3.56 -0.20 8.85
C GLY A 135 -4.43 0.62 9.79
N ASP A 136 -4.05 1.87 10.08
CA ASP A 136 -4.87 2.79 10.88
C ASP A 136 -6.25 3.03 10.23
N MET A 137 -6.29 3.18 8.91
CA MET A 137 -7.54 3.36 8.16
C MET A 137 -8.42 2.10 8.19
N LEU A 138 -7.83 0.91 8.07
CA LEU A 138 -8.55 -0.36 8.24
C LEU A 138 -9.08 -0.50 9.68
N TYR A 139 -8.30 -0.10 10.68
CA TYR A 139 -8.72 -0.09 12.07
C TYR A 139 -9.94 0.81 12.25
N PHE A 140 -9.88 2.08 11.84
CA PHE A 140 -11.03 2.99 11.96
C PHE A 140 -12.24 2.53 11.16
N HIS A 141 -12.03 2.00 9.95
CA HIS A 141 -13.11 1.47 9.12
C HIS A 141 -13.87 0.33 9.79
N SER A 142 -13.17 -0.54 10.54
CA SER A 142 -13.80 -1.69 11.20
C SER A 142 -14.86 -1.31 12.25
N PHE A 143 -14.79 -0.10 12.82
CA PHE A 143 -15.79 0.41 13.78
C PHE A 143 -16.92 1.23 13.14
N ARG A 144 -16.81 1.65 11.87
CA ARG A 144 -17.79 2.59 11.25
C ARG A 144 -19.15 1.96 10.94
N LYS A 145 -19.30 0.65 11.09
CA LYS A 145 -20.52 -0.11 10.76
C LYS A 145 -21.04 -0.92 11.95
N ASP A 146 -21.32 -0.22 13.04
CA ASP A 146 -22.34 -0.68 13.99
C ASP A 146 -23.70 -0.57 13.27
N ASP A 147 -24.11 -1.63 12.56
CA ASP A 147 -25.49 -1.76 12.11
C ASP A 147 -26.36 -2.00 13.36
N PRO A 148 -27.27 -1.07 13.73
CA PRO A 148 -28.12 -1.24 14.91
C PRO A 148 -29.03 -2.47 14.84
N ASN A 149 -29.20 -3.06 13.65
CA ASN A 149 -30.06 -4.21 13.38
C ASN A 149 -29.29 -5.53 13.22
N ASN A 150 -27.95 -5.52 13.27
CA ASN A 150 -27.13 -6.71 13.20
C ASN A 150 -26.33 -6.89 14.50
N PRO A 151 -26.85 -7.62 15.50
CA PRO A 151 -26.17 -7.85 16.78
C PRO A 151 -24.91 -8.71 16.67
N ASN A 152 -24.64 -9.31 15.49
CA ASN A 152 -23.39 -10.00 15.21
C ASN A 152 -22.39 -8.98 14.64
N HIS A 153 -21.52 -8.51 15.52
CA HIS A 153 -20.33 -7.69 15.26
C HIS A 153 -19.81 -7.84 13.82
N ASN A 154 -19.74 -6.73 13.10
CA ASN A 154 -19.12 -6.68 11.79
C ASN A 154 -17.60 -6.87 11.95
N PRO A 155 -16.98 -7.94 11.41
CA PRO A 155 -15.55 -8.19 11.58
C PRO A 155 -14.66 -7.22 10.79
N GLY A 156 -15.25 -6.29 10.01
CA GLY A 156 -14.53 -5.43 9.08
C GLY A 156 -14.10 -6.17 7.81
N LEU A 157 -13.20 -5.55 7.04
CA LEU A 157 -12.58 -6.19 5.88
C LEU A 157 -11.70 -7.36 6.31
N ILE A 158 -11.80 -8.48 5.60
CA ILE A 158 -10.94 -9.65 5.80
C ILE A 158 -9.93 -9.66 4.65
N ILE A 159 -8.64 -9.59 5.00
CA ILE A 159 -7.55 -9.58 4.05
C ILE A 159 -6.70 -10.83 4.27
N ASP A 160 -6.81 -11.79 3.36
CA ASP A 160 -6.13 -13.08 3.44
C ASP A 160 -4.69 -13.01 2.92
N ILE A 161 -3.74 -13.24 3.82
CA ILE A 161 -2.31 -13.30 3.49
C ILE A 161 -1.90 -14.66 2.91
N VAL A 162 -2.68 -15.73 3.13
CA VAL A 162 -2.36 -17.08 2.64
C VAL A 162 -2.55 -17.15 1.12
N GLY A 163 -3.60 -16.53 0.59
CA GLY A 163 -3.80 -16.36 -0.84
C GLY A 163 -2.65 -15.61 -1.51
N ASP A 164 -2.07 -14.61 -0.83
CA ASP A 164 -0.97 -13.80 -1.36
C ASP A 164 0.36 -14.55 -1.39
N ILE A 165 0.71 -15.30 -0.33
CA ILE A 165 1.94 -16.12 -0.35
C ILE A 165 1.87 -17.20 -1.42
N ARG A 166 0.69 -17.80 -1.65
CA ARG A 166 0.49 -18.75 -2.74
C ARG A 166 0.71 -18.09 -4.10
N ALA A 167 0.21 -16.88 -4.30
CA ALA A 167 0.41 -16.12 -5.53
C ALA A 167 1.88 -15.76 -5.75
N MET A 168 2.56 -15.22 -4.73
CA MET A 168 3.99 -14.85 -4.79
C MET A 168 4.88 -16.05 -5.10
N ASN A 169 4.73 -17.15 -4.36
CA ASN A 169 5.49 -18.36 -4.64
C ASN A 169 5.17 -18.94 -6.03
N GLY A 170 3.93 -18.76 -6.48
CA GLY A 170 3.49 -19.10 -7.82
C GLY A 170 4.28 -18.38 -8.92
N GLU A 171 4.64 -17.11 -8.74
CA GLU A 171 5.45 -16.37 -9.74
C GLU A 171 6.82 -17.03 -9.94
N ALA A 172 7.46 -17.47 -8.86
CA ALA A 172 8.76 -18.14 -8.92
C ALA A 172 8.63 -19.58 -9.46
N VAL A 173 7.67 -20.36 -8.96
CA VAL A 173 7.46 -21.77 -9.36
C VAL A 173 7.06 -21.87 -10.85
N HIS A 174 6.23 -20.96 -11.33
CA HIS A 174 5.77 -20.95 -12.73
C HIS A 174 6.69 -20.17 -13.68
N ALA A 175 7.83 -19.65 -13.22
CA ALA A 175 8.83 -19.03 -14.08
C ALA A 175 9.33 -20.00 -15.17
N GLY A 176 9.23 -21.31 -14.94
CA GLY A 176 9.48 -22.35 -15.93
C GLY A 176 10.93 -22.33 -16.41
N SER A 177 11.13 -22.12 -17.72
CA SER A 177 12.46 -21.99 -18.32
C SER A 177 13.07 -20.58 -18.22
N ARG A 178 12.32 -19.58 -17.74
CA ARG A 178 12.82 -18.23 -17.54
C ARG A 178 13.76 -18.20 -16.34
N LYS A 179 14.79 -17.36 -16.41
CA LYS A 179 15.63 -17.05 -15.25
C LYS A 179 14.93 -16.00 -14.40
N THR A 180 14.94 -16.17 -13.08
CA THR A 180 14.53 -15.13 -12.14
C THR A 180 15.72 -14.27 -11.76
N GLY A 181 15.53 -12.96 -11.71
CA GLY A 181 16.52 -11.98 -11.26
C GLY A 181 15.89 -11.09 -10.21
N VAL A 182 16.67 -10.67 -9.21
CA VAL A 182 16.18 -9.85 -8.10
C VAL A 182 16.97 -8.54 -8.01
N ILE A 183 16.26 -7.42 -7.89
CA ILE A 183 16.84 -6.12 -7.57
C ILE A 183 16.24 -5.70 -6.22
N ILE A 184 17.08 -5.65 -5.19
CA ILE A 184 16.63 -5.40 -3.81
C ILE A 184 17.25 -4.10 -3.33
N LEU A 185 16.41 -3.11 -3.06
CA LEU A 185 16.81 -1.83 -2.47
C LEU A 185 16.42 -1.82 -0.99
N GLY A 186 17.40 -2.04 -0.10
CA GLY A 186 17.18 -2.15 1.34
C GLY A 186 17.18 -3.60 1.84
N GLY A 187 16.42 -3.86 2.91
CA GLY A 187 16.40 -5.15 3.60
C GLY A 187 15.02 -5.50 4.16
N GLY A 188 15.00 -6.19 5.30
CA GLY A 188 13.76 -6.51 6.01
C GLY A 188 12.82 -7.44 5.25
N LEU A 189 11.51 -7.21 5.43
CA LEU A 189 10.46 -8.08 4.91
C LEU A 189 10.47 -8.22 3.37
N PRO A 190 10.60 -7.15 2.55
CA PRO A 190 10.63 -7.32 1.10
C PRO A 190 11.81 -8.19 0.61
N LYS A 191 13.00 -8.00 1.19
CA LYS A 191 14.17 -8.83 0.88
C LYS A 191 13.91 -10.29 1.22
N HIS A 192 13.43 -10.55 2.44
CA HIS A 192 13.19 -11.91 2.90
C HIS A 192 12.11 -12.58 2.04
N HIS A 193 11.00 -11.90 1.78
CA HIS A 193 9.87 -12.46 1.05
C HIS A 193 10.17 -12.75 -0.42
N ILE A 194 11.01 -11.95 -1.08
CA ILE A 194 11.48 -12.25 -2.44
C ILE A 194 12.44 -13.45 -2.48
N CYS A 195 13.29 -13.59 -1.46
CA CYS A 195 14.34 -14.62 -1.43
C CYS A 195 13.91 -15.97 -0.84
N ASN A 196 12.71 -16.05 -0.26
CA ASN A 196 12.21 -17.22 0.46
C ASN A 196 11.46 -18.18 -0.47
#